data_AF-A0A940QCI4-F1
#
_entry.id   AF-A0A940QCI4-F1
#
_cell.length_a   1.000
_cell.length_b   1.000
_cell.length_c   1.000
_cell.angle_alpha   90.00
_cell.angle_beta   90.00
_cell.angle_gamma   90.00
#
_symmetry.space_group_name_H-M   'P 1'
#
loop_
_entity.id
_entity.type
_entity.pdbx_description
1 polymer ?
#
loop_
_entity_poly.entity_id
_entity_poly.type
_entity_poly.pdbx_seq_one_letter_code
_entity_poly.pdbx_strand_id
1 'polypeptide(L)'
;MSKTEKSIYSLVLSDNVIEAVDRLARNNGLSRSAMVNQLLAEKTCCETPEMHIRSIANAIMEEVGSEFYVAEQPSPATIACKTALKYRYKPTLRYAVELFSAAKKRTGELKVTVRSQSGQLCEDLSGFFRVWVKLEQKYIAGALPHDIHFRIEPGKFVRTLNLPPREVSDARLGKAVADYMAMLDDAMKCYFAYLPDAERGELAAEQSYAAAIERQQFIL
;
A
#
# COMPACT_ATOMS: atom_id res chain seq x y z
N MET A 1 16.99 -11.88 -6.38
CA MET A 1 16.89 -12.61 -5.11
C MET A 1 17.86 -11.98 -4.11
N SER A 2 17.44 -11.03 -3.27
CA SER A 2 18.34 -10.48 -2.24
C SER A 2 18.34 -11.42 -1.05
N LYS A 3 19.39 -12.24 -0.98
CA LYS A 3 19.74 -13.03 0.20
C LYS A 3 19.92 -12.03 1.35
N THR A 4 19.18 -12.17 2.44
CA THR A 4 19.50 -11.47 3.69
C THR A 4 20.91 -11.91 4.07
N GLU A 5 21.89 -11.02 3.91
CA GLU A 5 23.28 -11.29 4.28
C GLU A 5 23.33 -11.44 5.80
N LYS A 6 23.21 -12.68 6.27
CA LYS A 6 23.41 -13.04 7.66
C LYS A 6 24.91 -13.20 7.87
N SER A 7 25.53 -12.20 8.49
CA SER A 7 26.92 -12.29 8.92
C SER A 7 27.02 -13.06 10.24
N ILE A 8 28.04 -13.89 10.37
CA ILE A 8 28.33 -14.61 11.61
C ILE A 8 29.10 -13.66 12.54
N TYR A 9 28.57 -13.46 13.74
CA TYR A 9 29.20 -12.64 14.79
C TYR A 9 29.28 -13.46 16.07
N SER A 10 30.48 -13.62 16.63
CA SER A 10 30.69 -14.33 17.89
C SER A 10 30.45 -13.38 19.06
N LEU A 11 29.55 -13.77 19.96
CA LEU A 11 29.22 -13.03 21.20
C LEU A 11 29.72 -13.82 22.40
N VAL A 12 30.32 -13.11 23.36
CA VAL A 12 30.61 -13.65 24.70
C VAL A 12 29.50 -13.16 25.64
N LEU A 13 28.72 -14.09 26.17
CA LEU A 13 27.61 -13.85 27.10
C LEU A 13 27.83 -14.70 28.35
N SER A 14 27.29 -14.27 29.49
CA SER A 14 27.32 -15.10 30.70
C SER A 14 26.35 -16.28 30.59
N ASP A 15 26.66 -17.38 31.27
CA ASP A 15 25.87 -18.62 31.22
C ASP A 15 24.39 -18.39 31.58
N ASN A 16 24.12 -17.58 32.60
CA ASN A 16 22.76 -17.20 33.01
C ASN A 16 21.97 -16.50 31.88
N VAL A 17 22.65 -15.68 31.07
CA VAL A 17 22.02 -14.97 29.94
C VAL A 17 21.74 -15.95 28.80
N ILE A 18 22.66 -16.88 28.53
CA ILE A 18 22.46 -17.92 27.51
C ILE A 18 21.23 -18.78 27.85
N GLU A 19 21.10 -19.20 29.11
CA GLU A 19 19.94 -19.98 29.57
C GLU A 19 18.61 -19.22 29.46
N ALA A 20 18.60 -17.93 29.78
CA ALA A 20 17.42 -17.08 29.66
C ALA A 20 17.00 -16.92 28.19
N VAL A 21 17.98 -16.67 27.30
CA VAL A 21 17.75 -16.57 25.84
C VAL A 21 17.23 -17.88 25.27
N ASP A 22 17.77 -19.03 25.69
CA ASP A 22 17.32 -20.34 25.25
C ASP A 22 15.88 -20.64 25.65
N ARG A 23 15.52 -20.27 26.88
CA ARG A 23 14.15 -20.41 27.37
C ARG A 23 13.18 -19.57 26.57
N LEU A 24 13.54 -18.31 26.32
CA LEU A 24 12.75 -17.41 25.48
C LEU A 24 12.62 -17.96 24.05
N ALA A 25 13.72 -18.43 23.46
CA ALA A 25 13.74 -18.99 22.12
C ALA A 25 12.77 -20.19 22.00
N ARG A 26 12.82 -21.13 22.95
CA ARG A 26 11.90 -22.28 22.99
C ARG A 26 10.44 -21.85 23.16
N ASN A 27 10.15 -20.92 24.07
CA ASN A 27 8.79 -20.45 24.32
C ASN A 27 8.16 -19.78 23.09
N ASN A 28 8.98 -19.14 22.25
CA ASN A 28 8.54 -18.46 21.04
C ASN A 28 8.71 -19.31 19.76
N GLY A 29 9.17 -20.55 19.86
CA GLY A 29 9.42 -21.42 18.71
C GLY A 29 10.53 -20.90 17.76
N LEU A 30 11.45 -20.08 18.27
CA LEU A 30 12.52 -19.46 17.50
C LEU A 30 13.86 -20.18 17.73
N SER A 31 14.79 -20.05 16.77
CA SER A 31 16.18 -20.43 17.00
C SER A 31 16.87 -19.43 17.94
N ARG A 32 17.92 -19.85 18.65
CA ARG A 32 18.72 -18.97 19.50
C ARG A 32 19.22 -17.73 18.75
N SER A 33 19.72 -17.90 17.52
CA SER A 33 20.19 -16.79 16.69
C SER A 33 19.07 -15.84 16.27
N ALA A 34 17.86 -16.35 15.99
CA ALA A 34 16.70 -15.51 15.71
C ALA A 34 16.25 -14.73 16.95
N MET A 35 16.24 -15.36 18.13
CA MET A 35 15.90 -14.72 19.40
C MET A 35 16.91 -13.62 19.78
N VAL A 36 18.22 -13.91 19.68
CA VAL A 36 19.27 -12.92 19.95
C VAL A 36 19.16 -11.75 18.97
N ASN A 37 18.95 -12.01 17.69
CA ASN A 37 18.79 -10.96 16.69
C ASN A 37 17.57 -10.07 16.99
N GLN A 38 16.45 -10.66 17.42
CA GLN A 38 15.26 -9.91 17.82
C GLN A 38 15.51 -9.05 19.06
N LEU A 39 16.09 -9.63 20.13
CA LEU A 39 16.38 -8.90 21.37
C LEU A 39 17.37 -7.75 21.15
N LEU A 40 18.39 -7.97 20.32
CA LEU A 40 19.33 -6.92 19.94
C LEU A 40 18.62 -5.84 19.13
N ALA A 41 17.78 -6.21 18.15
CA ALA A 41 17.05 -5.26 17.34
C ALA A 41 16.11 -4.37 18.17
N GLU A 42 15.36 -4.97 19.10
CA GLU A 42 14.50 -4.26 20.05
C GLU A 42 15.30 -3.28 20.92
N LYS A 43 16.51 -3.67 21.36
CA LYS A 43 17.30 -2.87 22.30
C LYS A 43 18.15 -1.77 21.64
N THR A 44 18.63 -2.00 20.42
CA THR A 44 19.45 -1.02 19.68
C THR A 44 18.62 -0.03 18.87
N CYS A 45 17.27 -0.06 19.01
CA CYS A 45 16.36 0.67 18.13
C CYS A 45 16.62 0.38 16.65
N CYS A 46 17.13 -0.82 16.33
CA CYS A 46 17.14 -1.27 14.94
C CYS A 46 15.71 -1.67 14.64
N GLU A 47 14.95 -0.77 14.00
CA GLU A 47 13.65 -1.13 13.45
C GLU A 47 13.84 -2.35 12.56
N THR A 48 13.25 -3.48 12.96
CA THR A 48 13.19 -4.62 12.06
C THR A 48 12.32 -4.20 10.86
N PRO A 49 12.64 -4.65 9.64
CA PRO A 49 11.82 -4.35 8.47
C PRO A 49 10.32 -4.61 8.71
N GLU A 50 10.00 -5.63 9.52
CA GLU A 50 8.64 -6.00 9.90
C GLU A 50 7.96 -4.97 10.82
N MET A 51 8.67 -4.46 11.83
CA MET A 51 8.13 -3.44 12.75
C MET A 51 7.83 -2.13 12.02
N HIS A 52 8.72 -1.74 11.12
CA HIS A 52 8.60 -0.53 10.33
C HIS A 52 7.50 -0.62 9.27
N ILE A 53 7.36 -1.76 8.57
CA ILE A 53 6.24 -1.99 7.66
C ILE A 53 4.89 -1.88 8.40
N ARG A 54 4.80 -2.44 9.61
CA ARG A 54 3.59 -2.33 10.45
C ARG A 54 3.31 -0.90 10.89
N SER A 55 4.35 -0.12 11.21
CA SER A 55 4.23 1.30 11.56
C SER A 55 3.64 2.12 10.40
N ILE A 56 4.18 1.93 9.18
CA ILE A 56 3.63 2.58 7.97
C ILE A 56 2.18 2.14 7.73
N ALA A 57 1.90 0.84 7.87
CA ALA A 57 0.57 0.29 7.69
C ALA A 57 -0.44 0.98 8.63
N ASN A 58 -0.09 1.14 9.91
CA ASN A 58 -0.91 1.87 10.88
C ASN A 58 -1.10 3.35 10.51
N ALA A 59 -0.03 4.02 10.07
CA ALA A 59 -0.11 5.42 9.64
C ALA A 59 -1.04 5.62 8.44
N ILE A 60 -1.10 4.66 7.50
CA ILE A 60 -2.08 4.69 6.41
C ILE A 60 -3.50 4.61 6.99
N MET A 61 -3.75 3.67 7.91
CA MET A 61 -5.09 3.49 8.50
C MET A 61 -5.57 4.70 9.30
N GLU A 62 -4.68 5.43 9.95
CA GLU A 62 -5.03 6.65 10.70
C GLU A 62 -5.41 7.83 9.78
N GLU A 63 -4.84 7.90 8.57
CA GLU A 63 -5.10 8.97 7.60
C GLU A 63 -6.21 8.64 6.60
N VAL A 64 -6.61 7.36 6.51
CA VAL A 64 -7.72 6.93 5.65
C VAL A 64 -9.02 7.61 6.09
N GLY A 65 -9.60 8.41 5.19
CA GLY A 65 -10.79 9.21 5.47
C GLY A 65 -12.06 8.39 5.75
N SER A 66 -13.10 9.04 6.26
CA SER A 66 -14.36 8.43 6.72
C SER A 66 -15.14 7.65 5.65
N GLU A 67 -14.83 7.86 4.37
CA GLU A 67 -15.43 7.14 3.24
C GLU A 67 -14.97 5.67 3.15
N PHE A 68 -13.85 5.36 3.80
CA PHE A 68 -13.25 4.04 3.81
C PHE A 68 -13.51 3.32 5.13
N TYR A 69 -13.84 2.04 5.03
CA TYR A 69 -13.98 1.12 6.15
C TYR A 69 -12.79 0.17 6.18
N VAL A 70 -12.12 0.05 7.33
CA VAL A 70 -11.04 -0.91 7.51
C VAL A 70 -11.57 -2.33 7.28
N ALA A 71 -10.86 -3.10 6.48
CA ALA A 71 -11.18 -4.49 6.21
C ALA A 71 -10.18 -5.43 6.89
N GLU A 72 -10.51 -6.72 6.94
CA GLU A 72 -9.60 -7.73 7.48
C GLU A 72 -8.27 -7.74 6.71
N GLN A 73 -7.17 -7.70 7.47
CA GLN A 73 -5.81 -7.63 6.93
C GLN A 73 -5.26 -9.03 6.69
N PRO A 74 -4.86 -9.37 5.46
CA PRO A 74 -4.35 -10.71 5.14
C PRO A 74 -2.93 -10.94 5.70
N SER A 75 -2.19 -9.87 6.00
CA SER A 75 -0.89 -9.93 6.65
C SER A 75 -0.59 -8.61 7.38
N PRO A 76 0.35 -8.58 8.34
CA PRO A 76 0.82 -7.34 8.98
C PRO A 76 1.45 -6.33 8.02
N ALA A 77 1.81 -6.75 6.79
CA ALA A 77 2.42 -5.94 5.75
C ALA A 77 1.43 -5.44 4.69
N THR A 78 0.14 -5.70 4.89
CA THR A 78 -0.92 -5.32 3.97
C THR A 78 -1.93 -4.47 4.71
N ILE A 79 -2.26 -3.31 4.14
CA ILE A 79 -3.44 -2.54 4.51
C ILE A 79 -4.54 -2.80 3.51
N ALA A 80 -5.75 -2.91 4.01
CA ALA A 80 -6.92 -3.12 3.21
C ALA A 80 -8.11 -2.35 3.77
N CYS A 81 -8.71 -1.57 2.88
CA CYS A 81 -9.86 -0.72 3.13
C CYS A 81 -10.95 -1.02 2.10
N LYS A 82 -12.19 -0.69 2.43
CA LYS A 82 -13.35 -0.84 1.56
C LYS A 82 -14.07 0.49 1.41
N THR A 83 -14.59 0.75 0.23
CA THR A 83 -15.43 1.92 -0.08
C THR A 83 -16.60 1.48 -0.95
N ALA A 84 -17.72 2.19 -0.86
CA ALA A 84 -18.92 1.88 -1.62
C ALA A 84 -19.00 2.79 -2.84
N LEU A 85 -19.29 2.19 -4.00
CA LEU A 85 -19.51 2.92 -5.24
C LEU A 85 -21.00 3.17 -5.43
N LYS A 86 -21.38 4.43 -5.72
CA LYS A 86 -22.76 4.79 -6.04
C LYS A 86 -23.11 4.32 -7.47
N TYR A 87 -23.37 3.03 -7.59
CA TYR A 87 -23.77 2.36 -8.83
C TYR A 87 -24.93 1.39 -8.54
N ARG A 88 -25.49 0.76 -9.58
CA ARG A 88 -26.52 -0.29 -9.40
C ARG A 88 -25.99 -1.36 -8.44
N TYR A 89 -26.81 -1.72 -7.44
CA TYR A 89 -26.47 -2.69 -6.39
C TYR A 89 -25.34 -2.27 -5.43
N LYS A 90 -24.91 -1.00 -5.45
CA LYS A 90 -23.93 -0.40 -4.52
C LYS A 90 -22.70 -1.28 -4.28
N PRO A 91 -21.91 -1.60 -5.32
CA PRO A 91 -20.80 -2.51 -5.19
C PRO A 91 -19.74 -1.95 -4.23
N THR A 92 -19.09 -2.87 -3.51
CA THR A 92 -18.01 -2.52 -2.57
C THR A 92 -16.66 -2.78 -3.22
N LEU A 93 -15.84 -1.74 -3.32
CA LEU A 93 -14.46 -1.81 -3.77
C LEU A 93 -13.55 -2.08 -2.57
N ARG A 94 -12.60 -3.01 -2.71
CA ARG A 94 -11.52 -3.24 -1.75
C ARG A 94 -10.22 -2.68 -2.31
N TYR A 95 -9.67 -1.72 -1.59
CA TYR A 95 -8.33 -1.18 -1.80
C TYR A 95 -7.39 -1.94 -0.88
N ALA A 96 -6.29 -2.45 -1.41
CA ALA A 96 -5.25 -3.10 -0.63
C ALA A 96 -3.88 -2.56 -1.03
N VAL A 97 -3.10 -2.12 -0.05
CA VAL A 97 -1.71 -1.66 -0.22
C VAL A 97 -0.80 -2.69 0.41
N GLU A 98 0.11 -3.24 -0.39
CA GLU A 98 1.16 -4.15 0.05
C GLU A 98 2.49 -3.43 -0.03
N LEU A 99 3.27 -3.47 1.06
CA LEU A 99 4.54 -2.75 1.17
C LEU A 99 5.72 -3.73 1.05
N PHE A 100 6.67 -3.41 0.19
CA PHE A 100 7.89 -4.18 -0.03
C PHE A 100 9.10 -3.33 0.39
N SER A 101 9.94 -3.89 1.27
CA SER A 101 11.20 -3.28 1.67
C SER A 101 12.36 -4.14 1.19
N ALA A 102 13.13 -3.64 0.22
CA ALA A 102 14.37 -4.28 -0.23
C ALA A 102 15.52 -3.28 -0.15
N ALA A 103 16.44 -3.50 0.80
CA ALA A 103 17.72 -2.80 1.03
C ALA A 103 17.72 -1.26 0.92
N LYS A 104 17.57 -0.71 -0.29
CA LYS A 104 17.69 0.72 -0.63
C LYS A 104 16.46 1.34 -1.32
N LYS A 105 15.45 0.56 -1.71
CA LYS A 105 14.23 1.08 -2.34
C LYS A 105 13.00 0.58 -1.59
N ARG A 106 12.09 1.50 -1.25
CA ARG A 106 10.76 1.18 -0.75
C ARG A 106 9.81 1.17 -1.95
N THR A 107 9.16 0.04 -2.18
CA THR A 107 8.13 -0.07 -3.22
C THR A 107 6.87 -0.60 -2.59
N GLY A 108 5.74 -0.34 -3.22
CA GLY A 108 4.47 -0.94 -2.82
C GLY A 108 3.66 -1.34 -4.04
N GLU A 109 2.54 -2.00 -3.80
CA GLU A 109 1.51 -2.21 -4.80
C GLU A 109 0.16 -1.80 -4.22
N LEU A 110 -0.55 -0.93 -4.93
CA LEU A 110 -1.96 -0.68 -4.71
C LEU A 110 -2.78 -1.65 -5.57
N LYS A 111 -3.72 -2.34 -4.95
CA LYS A 111 -4.65 -3.28 -5.57
C LYS A 111 -6.08 -2.86 -5.27
N VAL A 112 -6.84 -2.51 -6.30
CA VAL A 112 -8.27 -2.20 -6.20
C VAL A 112 -9.06 -3.37 -6.78
N THR A 113 -9.98 -3.94 -6.01
CA THR A 113 -10.73 -5.15 -6.39
C THR A 113 -12.21 -5.01 -6.10
N VAL A 114 -13.06 -5.47 -7.01
CA VAL A 114 -14.49 -5.68 -6.77
C VAL A 114 -14.82 -7.16 -6.91
N ARG A 115 -15.66 -7.69 -6.03
CA ARG A 115 -16.25 -9.02 -6.21
C ARG A 115 -17.63 -8.84 -6.81
N SER A 116 -17.74 -8.95 -8.14
CA SER A 116 -19.01 -8.81 -8.86
C SER A 116 -19.10 -9.80 -10.01
N GLN A 117 -20.32 -10.29 -10.26
CA GLN A 117 -20.65 -11.09 -11.44
C GLN A 117 -21.19 -10.24 -12.60
N SER A 118 -21.38 -8.93 -12.39
CA SER A 118 -21.86 -8.01 -13.42
C SER A 118 -20.75 -7.70 -14.42
N GLY A 119 -20.89 -8.20 -15.65
CA GLY A 119 -19.98 -7.90 -16.75
C GLY A 119 -19.88 -6.39 -17.04
N GLN A 120 -21.03 -5.70 -17.07
CA GLN A 120 -21.09 -4.25 -17.29
C GLN A 120 -20.29 -3.47 -16.25
N LEU A 121 -20.43 -3.79 -14.94
CA LEU A 121 -19.65 -3.11 -13.90
C LEU A 121 -18.15 -3.34 -14.10
N CYS A 122 -17.74 -4.56 -14.45
CA CYS A 122 -16.33 -4.88 -14.71
C CYS A 122 -15.79 -4.13 -15.94
N GLU A 123 -16.60 -3.95 -16.97
CA GLU A 123 -16.27 -3.16 -18.16
C GLU A 123 -16.17 -1.66 -17.83
N ASP A 124 -17.13 -1.11 -17.10
CA ASP A 124 -17.15 0.29 -16.67
C ASP A 124 -15.94 0.62 -15.78
N LEU A 125 -15.59 -0.27 -14.84
CA LEU A 125 -14.38 -0.16 -14.02
C LEU A 125 -13.12 -0.21 -14.87
N SER A 126 -13.05 -1.15 -15.83
CA SER A 126 -11.92 -1.23 -16.75
C SER A 126 -11.78 0.02 -17.61
N GLY A 127 -12.91 0.64 -17.99
CA GLY A 127 -12.98 1.95 -18.63
C GLY A 127 -12.32 3.02 -17.76
N PHE A 128 -12.80 3.19 -16.52
CA PHE A 128 -12.22 4.11 -15.57
C PHE A 128 -10.71 3.88 -15.35
N PHE A 129 -10.26 2.64 -15.15
CA PHE A 129 -8.84 2.39 -14.90
C PHE A 129 -7.96 2.73 -16.11
N ARG A 130 -8.46 2.58 -17.35
CA ARG A 130 -7.75 3.08 -18.54
C ARG A 130 -7.64 4.60 -18.54
N VAL A 131 -8.69 5.31 -18.12
CA VAL A 131 -8.69 6.77 -17.97
C VAL A 131 -7.67 7.19 -16.91
N TRP A 132 -7.68 6.53 -15.75
CA TRP A 132 -6.73 6.77 -14.67
C TRP A 132 -5.27 6.66 -15.15
N VAL A 133 -4.93 5.57 -15.85
CA VAL A 133 -3.58 5.39 -16.41
C VAL A 133 -3.20 6.51 -17.38
N LYS A 134 -4.12 6.96 -18.25
CA LYS A 134 -3.88 8.10 -19.14
C LYS A 134 -3.64 9.40 -18.38
N LEU A 135 -4.38 9.63 -17.29
CA LEU A 135 -4.19 10.82 -16.44
C LEU A 135 -2.81 10.79 -15.78
N GLU A 136 -2.40 9.66 -15.22
CA GLU A 136 -1.06 9.58 -14.62
C GLU A 136 0.04 9.78 -15.67
N GLN A 137 -0.13 9.22 -16.86
CA GLN A 137 0.79 9.47 -17.98
C GLN A 137 0.82 10.94 -18.41
N LYS A 138 -0.32 11.62 -18.37
CA LYS A 138 -0.43 13.04 -18.75
C LYS A 138 0.19 13.98 -17.73
N TYR A 139 -0.11 13.78 -16.44
CA TYR A 139 0.22 14.75 -15.39
C TYR A 139 1.55 14.45 -14.69
N ILE A 140 1.96 13.18 -14.58
CA ILE A 140 3.09 12.80 -13.73
C ILE A 140 4.13 11.89 -14.39
N ALA A 141 3.99 11.53 -15.68
CA ALA A 141 4.96 10.67 -16.37
C ALA A 141 6.42 11.17 -16.27
N GLY A 142 6.66 12.47 -16.31
CA GLY A 142 8.00 13.05 -16.19
C GLY A 142 8.64 12.89 -14.80
N ALA A 143 7.81 12.64 -13.77
CA ALA A 143 8.24 12.43 -12.39
C ALA A 143 8.21 10.94 -11.98
N LEU A 144 7.50 10.09 -12.73
CA LEU A 144 7.40 8.66 -12.43
C LEU A 144 8.69 7.93 -12.85
N PRO A 145 9.26 7.08 -11.98
CA PRO A 145 10.35 6.20 -12.38
C PRO A 145 9.87 5.09 -13.33
N HIS A 146 10.81 4.52 -14.08
CA HIS A 146 10.54 3.54 -15.15
C HIS A 146 9.94 2.21 -14.66
N ASP A 147 9.90 1.96 -13.35
CA ASP A 147 9.41 0.71 -12.74
C ASP A 147 7.95 0.79 -12.24
N ILE A 148 7.22 1.83 -12.62
CA ILE A 148 5.78 1.91 -12.37
C ILE A 148 5.04 1.07 -13.40
N HIS A 149 4.33 0.05 -12.91
CA HIS A 149 3.55 -0.86 -13.75
C HIS A 149 2.06 -0.80 -13.41
N PHE A 150 1.24 -0.92 -14.44
CA PHE A 150 -0.21 -0.99 -14.35
C PHE A 150 -0.71 -2.33 -14.85
N ARG A 151 -1.69 -2.90 -14.16
CA ARG A 151 -2.41 -4.10 -14.61
C ARG A 151 -3.90 -3.90 -14.43
N ILE A 152 -4.65 -4.08 -15.51
CA ILE A 152 -6.11 -4.01 -15.53
C ILE A 152 -6.62 -5.40 -15.91
N GLU A 153 -7.38 -6.01 -15.00
CA GLU A 153 -8.09 -7.27 -15.17
C GLU A 153 -9.59 -7.02 -14.85
N PRO A 154 -10.53 -7.85 -15.34
CA PRO A 154 -11.93 -7.70 -14.99
C PRO A 154 -12.16 -7.64 -13.47
N GLY A 155 -12.64 -6.49 -12.99
CA GLY A 155 -12.88 -6.24 -11.57
C GLY A 155 -11.62 -6.07 -10.70
N LYS A 156 -10.44 -5.89 -11.30
CA LYS A 156 -9.18 -5.73 -10.56
C LYS A 156 -8.22 -4.77 -11.26
N PHE A 157 -7.65 -3.87 -10.48
CA PHE A 157 -6.59 -2.96 -10.87
C PHE A 157 -5.40 -3.12 -9.94
N VAL A 158 -4.19 -3.10 -10.51
CA VAL A 158 -2.93 -3.09 -9.77
C VAL A 158 -2.05 -1.98 -10.30
N ARG A 159 -1.46 -1.21 -9.38
CA ARG A 159 -0.47 -0.18 -9.68
C ARG A 159 0.72 -0.31 -8.72
N THR A 160 1.93 -0.32 -9.25
CA THR A 160 3.15 -0.19 -8.43
C THR A 160 3.26 1.21 -7.83
N LEU A 161 3.62 1.29 -6.55
CA LEU A 161 3.90 2.54 -5.84
C LEU A 161 5.42 2.68 -5.65
N ASN A 162 5.97 3.81 -6.07
CA ASN A 162 7.31 4.25 -5.73
C ASN A 162 7.25 5.09 -4.46
N LEU A 163 7.51 4.45 -3.32
CA LEU A 163 7.39 5.09 -2.03
C LEU A 163 8.58 6.04 -1.79
N PRO A 164 8.37 7.16 -1.09
CA PRO A 164 9.43 8.12 -0.80
C PRO A 164 10.61 7.51 0.01
N PRO A 165 11.76 8.21 0.01
CA PRO A 165 12.97 7.79 0.72
C PRO A 165 12.76 7.53 2.22
N ARG A 166 13.72 6.83 2.85
CA ARG A 166 13.56 6.37 4.23
C ARG A 166 13.49 7.49 5.26
N GLU A 167 14.00 8.65 4.92
CA GLU A 167 14.02 9.87 5.71
C GLU A 167 12.62 10.48 5.89
N VAL A 168 11.65 10.09 5.05
CA VAL A 168 10.25 10.47 5.23
C VAL A 168 9.64 9.62 6.34
N SER A 169 9.03 10.30 7.32
CA SER A 169 8.37 9.64 8.45
C SER A 169 7.18 8.80 8.00
N ASP A 170 6.92 7.73 8.73
CA ASP A 170 5.81 6.80 8.46
C ASP A 170 4.45 7.52 8.43
N ALA A 171 4.25 8.53 9.28
CA ALA A 171 3.04 9.36 9.27
C ALA A 171 2.85 10.11 7.93
N ARG A 172 3.91 10.73 7.40
CA ARG A 172 3.85 11.44 6.12
C ARG A 172 3.68 10.48 4.94
N LEU A 173 4.31 9.31 5.02
CA LEU A 173 4.13 8.24 4.03
C LEU A 173 2.70 7.71 4.06
N GLY A 174 2.17 7.45 5.25
CA GLY A 174 0.80 6.98 5.47
C GLY A 174 -0.21 7.95 4.88
N LYS A 175 -0.05 9.25 5.18
CA LYS A 175 -0.83 10.33 4.59
C LYS A 175 -0.77 10.35 3.07
N ALA A 176 0.41 10.29 2.48
CA ALA A 176 0.56 10.32 1.02
C ALA A 176 -0.17 9.15 0.33
N VAL A 177 -0.06 7.94 0.90
CA VAL A 177 -0.74 6.76 0.35
C VAL A 177 -2.26 6.87 0.54
N ALA A 178 -2.72 7.35 1.70
CA ALA A 178 -4.14 7.58 1.96
C ALA A 178 -4.74 8.65 1.04
N ASP A 179 -4.04 9.78 0.85
CA ASP A 179 -4.44 10.85 -0.07
C ASP A 179 -4.50 10.34 -1.51
N TYR A 180 -3.54 9.50 -1.92
CA TYR A 180 -3.55 8.89 -3.25
C TYR A 180 -4.73 7.92 -3.43
N MET A 181 -5.03 7.10 -2.42
CA MET A 181 -6.21 6.21 -2.42
C MET A 181 -7.52 7.02 -2.52
N ALA A 182 -7.64 8.10 -1.76
CA ALA A 182 -8.80 8.99 -1.79
C ALA A 182 -8.95 9.66 -3.16
N MET A 183 -7.86 10.18 -3.74
CA MET A 183 -7.85 10.76 -5.07
C MET A 183 -8.35 9.79 -6.14
N LEU A 184 -7.91 8.52 -6.08
CA LEU A 184 -8.37 7.47 -6.99
C LEU A 184 -9.87 7.20 -6.81
N ASP A 185 -10.32 7.07 -5.56
CA ASP A 185 -11.72 6.77 -5.26
C ASP A 185 -12.66 7.91 -5.66
N ASP A 186 -12.29 9.16 -5.40
CA ASP A 186 -13.08 10.34 -5.74
C ASP A 186 -13.19 10.50 -7.26
N ALA A 187 -12.08 10.37 -8.00
CA ALA A 187 -12.10 10.41 -9.46
C ALA A 187 -12.96 9.26 -10.04
N MET A 188 -12.92 8.07 -9.43
CA MET A 188 -13.76 6.94 -9.82
C MET A 188 -15.24 7.26 -9.58
N LYS A 189 -15.59 7.79 -8.40
CA LYS A 189 -16.97 8.20 -8.09
C LYS A 189 -17.47 9.28 -9.05
N CYS A 190 -16.63 10.25 -9.40
CA CYS A 190 -16.92 11.28 -10.42
C CYS A 190 -17.18 10.65 -11.79
N TYR A 191 -16.33 9.73 -12.26
CA TYR A 191 -16.53 9.01 -13.52
C TYR A 191 -17.87 8.27 -13.55
N PHE A 192 -18.15 7.49 -12.50
CA PHE A 192 -19.35 6.65 -12.40
C PHE A 192 -20.65 7.47 -12.29
N ALA A 193 -20.59 8.71 -11.80
CA ALA A 193 -21.76 9.57 -11.67
C ALA A 193 -22.35 9.99 -13.03
N TYR A 194 -21.56 9.95 -14.11
CA TYR A 194 -21.99 10.36 -15.46
C TYR A 194 -22.30 9.18 -16.39
N LEU A 195 -22.08 7.94 -15.97
CA LEU A 195 -22.41 6.77 -16.80
C LEU A 195 -23.90 6.73 -17.15
N PRO A 196 -24.26 6.38 -18.41
CA PRO A 196 -23.40 5.81 -19.45
C PRO A 196 -22.66 6.84 -20.34
N ASP A 197 -22.71 8.14 -20.05
CA ASP A 197 -21.95 9.17 -20.77
C ASP A 197 -20.48 9.14 -20.36
N ALA A 198 -19.72 8.27 -21.03
CA ALA A 198 -18.31 8.05 -20.73
C ALA A 198 -17.46 9.30 -20.97
N GLU A 199 -17.74 10.12 -21.99
CA GLU A 199 -16.99 11.35 -22.27
C GLU A 199 -17.11 12.35 -21.11
N ARG A 200 -18.33 12.57 -20.61
CA ARG A 200 -18.51 13.41 -19.41
C ARG A 200 -17.90 12.78 -18.17
N GLY A 201 -17.95 11.45 -18.04
CA GLY A 201 -17.28 10.72 -16.96
C GLY A 201 -15.76 10.92 -16.97
N GLU A 202 -15.13 10.83 -18.14
CA GLU A 202 -13.69 11.09 -18.32
C GLU A 202 -13.33 12.51 -17.92
N LEU A 203 -14.10 13.50 -18.38
CA LEU A 203 -13.88 14.90 -18.02
C LEU A 203 -14.02 15.15 -16.51
N ALA A 204 -15.04 14.56 -15.87
CA ALA A 204 -15.25 14.69 -14.42
C ALA A 204 -14.13 14.04 -13.61
N ALA A 205 -13.66 12.86 -14.04
CA ALA A 205 -12.53 12.18 -13.42
C ALA A 205 -11.24 13.00 -13.55
N GLU A 206 -10.99 13.58 -14.72
CA GLU A 206 -9.84 14.44 -14.95
C GLU A 206 -9.85 15.69 -14.08
N GLN A 207 -11.00 16.37 -13.96
CA GLN A 207 -11.15 17.54 -13.08
C GLN A 207 -10.84 17.18 -11.62
N SER A 208 -11.37 16.05 -11.15
CA SER A 208 -11.08 15.55 -9.80
C SER A 208 -9.60 15.23 -9.62
N TYR A 209 -8.98 14.57 -10.60
CA TYR A 209 -7.56 14.22 -10.58
C TYR A 209 -6.67 15.47 -10.54
N ALA A 210 -6.88 16.41 -11.45
CA ALA A 210 -6.06 17.62 -11.57
C ALA A 210 -6.11 18.47 -10.29
N ALA A 211 -7.28 18.60 -9.66
CA ALA A 211 -7.41 19.34 -8.40
C ALA A 211 -6.72 18.66 -7.20
N ALA A 212 -6.61 17.34 -7.22
CA ALA A 212 -6.05 16.56 -6.12
C ALA A 212 -4.55 16.30 -6.27
N ILE A 213 -4.05 16.11 -7.49
CA ILE A 213 -2.63 15.82 -7.74
C ILE A 213 -1.73 16.99 -7.33
N GLU A 214 -2.21 18.24 -7.43
CA GLU A 214 -1.50 19.43 -6.94
C GLU A 214 -1.32 19.44 -5.41
N ARG A 215 -2.17 18.70 -4.68
CA ARG A 215 -2.14 18.60 -3.22
C ARG A 215 -1.29 17.42 -2.75
N GLN A 216 -0.90 16.53 -3.66
CA GLN A 216 -0.06 15.38 -3.33
C GLN A 216 1.32 15.84 -2.91
N GLN A 217 1.71 15.48 -1.68
CA GLN A 217 3.03 15.82 -1.16
C GLN A 217 4.15 15.04 -1.88
N PHE A 218 3.84 13.84 -2.37
CA PHE A 218 4.78 12.97 -3.06
C PHE A 218 4.11 12.34 -4.29
N ILE A 219 4.88 12.20 -5.35
CA ILE A 219 4.48 11.37 -6.49
C ILE A 219 4.82 9.91 -6.15
N LEU A 220 3.79 9.16 -5.77
CA LEU A 220 3.86 7.72 -5.48
C LEU A 220 3.84 6.89 -6.76
#